data_AF-A0A9J6FRP0-F1
#
_entry.id   AF-A0A9J6FRP0-F1
#
_cell.length_a   1.000
_cell.length_b   1.000
_cell.length_c   1.000
_cell.angle_alpha   90.00
_cell.angle_beta   90.00
_cell.angle_gamma   90.00
#
_symmetry.space_group_name_H-M   'P 1'
#
loop_
_entity.id
_entity.type
_entity.pdbx_description
1 polymer ?
#
loop_
_entity_poly.entity_id
_entity_poly.type
_entity_poly.pdbx_seq_one_letter_code
_entity_poly.pdbx_strand_id
1 'polypeptide(L)'
;MPRQRTRKLETEPFIIWQWNCQSFGNKKAALQQHIRSSPKKPDIIMLQETVVQDPKLTGYRAHADTTGRRGVCIFVRKGLTAIEKKTE
;
A
#
# COMPACT_ATOMS: atom_id res chain seq x y z
N MET A 1 10.57 36.80 27.74
CA MET A 1 9.94 36.61 26.41
C MET A 1 10.43 35.30 25.80
N PRO A 2 9.67 34.19 25.83
CA PRO A 2 10.12 32.95 25.18
C PRO A 2 9.90 33.07 23.65
N ARG A 3 10.99 32.91 22.89
CA ARG A 3 10.94 32.79 21.42
C ARG A 3 10.25 31.47 21.06
N GLN A 4 9.06 31.54 20.46
CA GLN A 4 8.41 30.38 19.87
C GLN A 4 9.23 29.93 18.64
N ARG A 5 9.89 28.78 18.75
CA ARG A 5 10.60 28.12 17.65
C ARG A 5 9.56 27.43 16.77
N THR A 6 9.17 28.05 15.68
CA THR A 6 8.34 27.43 14.63
C THR A 6 9.14 26.30 13.97
N ARG A 7 8.97 25.06 14.45
CA ARG A 7 9.40 23.88 13.71
C ARG A 7 8.52 23.76 12.46
N LYS A 8 9.07 24.10 11.29
CA LYS A 8 8.53 23.56 10.03
C LYS A 8 8.64 22.05 10.14
N LEU A 9 7.52 21.36 10.31
CA LEU A 9 7.47 19.92 10.08
C LEU A 9 7.59 19.76 8.57
N GLU A 10 8.80 19.50 8.09
CA GLU A 10 8.96 18.95 6.75
C GLU A 10 8.38 17.53 6.79
N THR A 11 7.07 17.45 6.57
CA THR A 11 6.39 16.16 6.47
C THR A 11 6.85 15.52 5.17
N GLU A 12 7.57 14.41 5.28
CA GLU A 12 7.83 13.55 4.13
C GLU A 12 6.51 13.28 3.39
N PRO A 13 6.51 13.34 2.05
CA PRO A 13 5.30 13.12 1.26
C PRO A 13 4.79 11.70 1.49
N PHE A 14 3.49 11.58 1.74
CA PHE A 14 2.79 10.31 1.84
C PHE A 14 2.56 9.75 0.43
N ILE A 15 3.03 8.53 0.15
CA ILE A 15 3.07 7.98 -1.21
C ILE A 15 2.04 6.87 -1.37
N ILE A 16 1.20 7.01 -2.39
CA ILE A 16 0.21 6.02 -2.79
C ILE A 16 0.52 5.57 -4.22
N TRP A 17 0.65 4.27 -4.43
CA TRP A 17 0.73 3.68 -5.76
C TRP A 17 -0.60 3.01 -6.11
N GLN A 18 -1.02 3.15 -7.36
CA GLN A 18 -2.21 2.48 -7.88
C GLN A 18 -1.86 1.75 -9.17
N TRP A 19 -2.30 0.50 -9.28
CA TRP A 19 -1.96 -0.33 -10.42
C TRP A 19 -2.97 -1.45 -10.67
N ASN A 20 -3.55 -1.47 -11.88
CA ASN A 20 -4.22 -2.67 -12.38
C ASN A 20 -3.15 -3.71 -12.74
N CYS A 21 -3.03 -4.73 -11.91
CA CYS A 21 -1.95 -5.70 -12.02
C CYS A 21 -2.32 -6.91 -12.87
N GLN A 22 -3.58 -7.09 -13.29
CA GLN A 22 -4.13 -8.21 -14.07
C GLN A 22 -3.98 -9.62 -13.44
N SER A 23 -2.88 -9.88 -12.76
CA SER A 23 -2.59 -11.04 -11.92
C SER A 23 -1.42 -10.69 -11.01
N PHE A 24 -1.70 -10.59 -9.71
CA PHE A 24 -0.68 -10.24 -8.70
C PHE A 24 0.33 -11.38 -8.52
N GLY A 25 -0.11 -12.64 -8.57
CA GLY A 25 0.74 -13.81 -8.31
C GLY A 25 2.02 -13.81 -9.16
N ASN A 26 1.88 -13.58 -10.47
CA ASN A 26 3.00 -13.57 -11.42
C ASN A 26 3.87 -12.31 -11.31
N LYS A 27 3.34 -11.23 -10.72
CA LYS A 27 4.02 -9.93 -10.66
C LYS A 27 4.57 -9.59 -9.28
N LYS A 28 4.28 -10.40 -8.27
CA LYS A 28 4.70 -10.20 -6.88
C LYS A 28 6.20 -10.00 -6.73
N ALA A 29 7.01 -10.87 -7.34
CA ALA A 29 8.47 -10.78 -7.23
C ALA A 29 9.02 -9.48 -7.84
N ALA A 30 8.54 -9.12 -9.03
CA ALA A 30 8.91 -7.88 -9.71
C ALA A 30 8.48 -6.64 -8.91
N LEU A 31 7.24 -6.61 -8.39
CA LEU A 31 6.77 -5.52 -7.54
C LEU A 31 7.62 -5.40 -6.27
N GLN A 32 7.95 -6.52 -5.62
CA GLN A 32 8.79 -6.53 -4.42
C GLN A 32 10.19 -5.98 -4.70
N GLN A 33 10.78 -6.32 -5.85
CA GLN A 33 12.06 -5.77 -6.28
C GLN A 33 11.97 -4.27 -6.54
N HIS A 34 10.93 -3.82 -7.26
CA HIS A 34 10.70 -2.41 -7.56
C HIS A 34 10.54 -1.57 -6.28
N ILE A 35 9.80 -2.06 -5.29
CA ILE A 35 9.68 -1.41 -3.97
C ILE A 35 11.04 -1.30 -3.28
N ARG A 36 11.88 -2.34 -3.37
CA ARG A 36 13.21 -2.35 -2.73
C ARG A 36 14.17 -1.36 -3.38
N SER A 37 14.10 -1.20 -4.71
CA SER A 37 14.96 -0.26 -5.45
C SER A 37 14.42 1.16 -5.49
N SER A 38 13.15 1.39 -5.14
CA SER A 38 12.56 2.73 -5.12
C SER A 38 13.18 3.58 -4.00
N PRO A 39 13.67 4.80 -4.28
CA PRO A 39 14.23 5.71 -3.27
C PRO A 39 13.24 6.03 -2.16
N LYS A 40 11.95 6.14 -2.51
CA LYS A 40 10.85 6.27 -1.57
C LYS A 40 9.88 5.12 -1.76
N LYS A 41 9.67 4.36 -0.69
CA LYS A 41 8.72 3.25 -0.68
C LYS A 41 7.30 3.83 -0.67
N PRO A 42 6.29 3.15 -1.24
CA PRO A 42 4.90 3.54 -1.08
C PRO A 42 4.41 3.24 0.34
N ASP A 43 3.58 4.11 0.88
CA ASP A 43 2.88 3.90 2.16
C ASP A 43 1.64 3.05 1.95
N ILE A 44 0.99 3.21 0.79
CA ILE A 44 -0.16 2.43 0.33
C ILE A 44 0.08 1.97 -1.11
N ILE A 45 -0.28 0.72 -1.42
CA ILE A 45 -0.34 0.20 -2.78
C ILE A 45 -1.74 -0.34 -3.02
N MET A 46 -2.42 0.18 -4.03
CA MET A 46 -3.75 -0.22 -4.44
C MET A 46 -3.66 -1.04 -5.73
N LEU A 47 -4.13 -2.28 -5.66
CA LEU A 47 -4.11 -3.23 -6.78
C LEU A 47 -5.52 -3.55 -7.24
N GLN A 48 -5.72 -3.54 -8.57
CA GLN A 48 -6.92 -4.09 -9.21
C GLN A 48 -6.58 -5.35 -10.02
N GLU A 49 -7.59 -6.17 -10.26
CA GLU A 49 -7.48 -7.45 -10.97
C GLU A 49 -6.38 -8.34 -10.38
N THR A 50 -6.42 -8.56 -9.06
CA THR A 50 -5.35 -9.28 -8.36
C THR A 50 -5.31 -10.77 -8.70
N VAL A 51 -6.46 -11.39 -9.00
CA VAL A 51 -6.62 -12.81 -9.37
C VAL A 51 -5.84 -13.74 -8.42
N VAL A 52 -6.00 -13.50 -7.12
CA VAL A 52 -5.38 -14.29 -6.04
C VAL A 52 -6.29 -14.27 -4.81
N GLN A 53 -6.40 -15.39 -4.09
CA GLN A 53 -7.28 -15.49 -2.92
C GLN A 53 -6.67 -14.87 -1.65
N ASP A 54 -5.34 -14.99 -1.47
CA ASP A 54 -4.63 -14.52 -0.27
C ASP A 54 -3.38 -13.71 -0.67
N PRO A 55 -3.54 -12.44 -1.08
CA PRO A 55 -2.44 -11.59 -1.51
C PRO A 55 -1.52 -11.24 -0.34
N LYS A 56 -0.23 -11.59 -0.45
CA LYS A 56 0.81 -11.28 0.56
C LYS A 56 1.98 -10.52 -0.04
N LEU A 57 2.38 -9.42 0.61
CA LEU A 57 3.53 -8.59 0.23
C LEU A 57 4.37 -8.23 1.48
N THR A 58 5.68 -8.47 1.44
CA THR A 58 6.54 -8.28 2.60
C THR A 58 6.65 -6.80 2.96
N GLY A 59 6.44 -6.49 4.24
CA GLY A 59 6.46 -5.11 4.76
C GLY A 59 5.10 -4.42 4.72
N TYR A 60 4.07 -5.08 4.20
CA TYR A 60 2.71 -4.54 4.10
C TYR A 60 1.70 -5.47 4.76
N ARG A 61 0.58 -4.90 5.20
CA ARG A 61 -0.66 -5.59 5.58
C ARG A 61 -1.62 -5.54 4.41
N ALA A 62 -2.27 -6.66 4.11
CA ALA A 62 -3.19 -6.78 2.99
C ALA A 62 -4.63 -6.57 3.46
N HIS A 63 -5.38 -5.75 2.73
CA HIS A 63 -6.81 -5.54 2.86
C HIS A 63 -7.41 -5.86 1.49
N ALA A 64 -7.93 -7.07 1.33
CA ALA A 64 -8.32 -7.60 0.03
C ALA A 64 -9.82 -7.91 -0.02
N ASP A 65 -10.43 -7.55 -1.15
CA ASP A 65 -11.75 -8.04 -1.53
C ASP A 65 -11.56 -8.99 -2.70
N THR A 66 -11.76 -10.28 -2.42
CA THR A 66 -11.60 -11.39 -3.37
C THR A 66 -12.92 -12.03 -3.74
N THR A 67 -14.05 -11.39 -3.39
CA THR A 67 -15.40 -11.92 -3.66
C THR A 67 -15.71 -12.03 -5.15
N GLY A 68 -15.10 -11.18 -6.00
CA GLY A 68 -15.19 -11.24 -7.45
C GLY A 68 -14.07 -12.02 -8.15
N ARG A 69 -14.30 -12.45 -9.40
CA ARG A 69 -13.29 -13.11 -10.25
C ARG A 69 -12.00 -12.28 -10.42
N ARG A 70 -12.11 -10.96 -10.34
CA ARG A 70 -11.02 -9.99 -10.47
C ARG A 70 -11.02 -9.09 -9.24
N GLY A 71 -10.57 -9.65 -8.11
CA GLY A 71 -10.53 -8.95 -6.82
C GLY A 71 -9.63 -7.70 -6.81
N VAL A 72 -9.72 -6.96 -5.71
CA VAL A 72 -8.89 -5.77 -5.40
C VAL A 72 -8.11 -5.99 -4.11
N CYS A 73 -6.97 -5.34 -3.96
CA CYS A 73 -6.18 -5.41 -2.73
C CYS A 73 -5.52 -4.07 -2.42
N ILE A 74 -5.64 -3.63 -1.18
CA ILE A 74 -4.90 -2.48 -0.64
C ILE A 74 -3.82 -3.04 0.28
N PHE A 75 -2.56 -2.77 -0.04
CA PHE A 75 -1.43 -3.04 0.83
C PHE A 75 -1.07 -1.77 1.60
N VAL A 76 -1.14 -1.83 2.93
CA VAL A 76 -0.77 -0.74 3.83
C VAL A 76 0.56 -1.06 4.50
N ARG A 77 1.54 -0.15 4.45
CA ARG A 77 2.86 -0.37 5.07
C ARG A 77 2.70 -0.69 6.57
N LYS A 78 3.43 -1.69 7.06
CA LYS A 78 3.50 -1.98 8.50
C LYS A 78 3.95 -0.73 9.26
N GLY A 79 3.29 -0.46 10.39
CA GLY A 79 3.49 0.76 11.18
C GLY A 79 2.47 1.87 10.93
N LEU A 80 1.68 1.80 9.84
CA LEU A 80 0.56 2.71 9.60
C LEU A 80 -0.75 2.10 10.12
N THR A 81 -1.56 2.90 10.80
CA THR A 81 -2.91 2.50 11.25
C THR A 81 -3.90 2.61 10.09
N ALA A 82 -4.65 1.54 9.83
CA ALA A 82 -5.76 1.52 8.87
C ALA A 82 -7.06 1.28 9.62
N ILE A 83 -8.12 2.01 9.24
CA ILE A 83 -9.46 1.85 9.79
C ILE A 83 -10.36 1.37 8.65
N GLU A 84 -10.96 0.20 8.82
CA GLU A 84 -11.89 -0.38 7.86
C GLU A 84 -13.32 -0.07 8.29
N LYS A 85 -14.12 0.49 7.38
CA LYS A 85 -15.56 0.59 7.56
C LYS A 85 -16.20 -0.47 6.67
N LYS A 86 -16.86 -1.46 7.29
CA LYS A 86 -17.74 -2.36 6.55
C LYS A 86 -18.94 -1.56 6.08
N THR A 87 -19.20 -1.58 4.78
CA THR A 87 -20.45 -1.05 4.23
C THR A 87 -21.48 -2.15 4.38
N GLU A 88 -22.54 -1.88 5.14
CA GLU A 88 -23.73 -2.73 5.28
C GLU A 88 -24.58 -2.72 4.01
#